data_AF-A0AAE0LD58-F1
#
_entry.id   AF-A0AAE0LD58-F1
#
_cell.length_a   1.000
_cell.length_b   1.000
_cell.length_c   1.000
_cell.angle_alpha   90.00
_cell.angle_beta   90.00
_cell.angle_gamma   90.00
#
_symmetry.space_group_name_H-M   'P 1'
#
loop_
_entity.id
_entity.type
_entity.pdbx_description
1 polymer ?
#
loop_
_entity_poly.entity_id
_entity_poly.type
_entity_poly.pdbx_seq_one_letter_code
_entity_poly.pdbx_strand_id
1 'polypeptide(L)'
;MEPLEGIKVLGVPIGSDAWVANKCVEIATKAGSILPKLARLNDPQVQLLLLRYCAHPRFMHLVRGVQPHLLMRGALEHDAGIQQCLQEVAGSPYPLGEEAVAISQLPTRWGGLGLTSAQRLAPAGWLGSWAHAWKKMVVMFPAVRDLLPHLGAPEGTGFKGHPLVAGLAAAMEDVRGARARVLAAEREEHPVLEGLQIPAEAPGWEGFGDDRPASQKELTIYQHGSDWLRLFDAANPSVRARLLSLSRDGATWHLNALPEEGGFRLKPIAAVISLCLQLGITIPLAKKFLEILELDDFPQRAL
;
A
#
# COMPACT_ATOMS: atom_id res chain seq x y z
N MET A 1 -14.70 16.55 35.87
CA MET A 1 -14.32 16.60 34.45
C MET A 1 -14.23 15.14 34.02
N GLU A 2 -15.10 14.70 33.11
CA GLU A 2 -15.04 13.33 32.59
C GLU A 2 -13.67 13.12 31.90
N PRO A 3 -13.01 11.96 32.10
CA PRO A 3 -11.74 11.69 31.45
C PRO A 3 -11.92 11.65 29.93
N LEU A 4 -11.02 12.31 29.20
CA LEU A 4 -11.00 12.28 27.73
C LEU A 4 -10.78 10.83 27.25
N GLU A 5 -11.71 10.31 26.46
CA GLU A 5 -11.63 8.96 25.88
C GLU A 5 -10.49 8.82 24.85
N GLY A 6 -10.15 9.92 24.17
CA GLY A 6 -9.04 9.98 23.21
C GLY A 6 -8.81 11.36 22.62
N ILE A 7 -7.68 11.52 21.93
CA ILE A 7 -7.22 12.72 21.24
C ILE A 7 -6.60 12.37 19.88
N LYS A 8 -6.60 13.32 18.94
CA LYS A 8 -5.89 13.20 17.67
C LYS A 8 -4.63 14.05 17.68
N VAL A 9 -3.46 13.41 17.49
CA VAL A 9 -2.16 14.08 17.41
C VAL A 9 -1.65 13.97 15.98
N LEU A 10 -1.50 15.10 15.28
CA LEU A 10 -1.05 15.15 13.87
C LEU A 10 -1.84 14.22 12.92
N GLY A 11 -3.12 13.99 13.20
CA GLY A 11 -3.96 13.08 12.41
C GLY A 11 -4.08 11.66 12.97
N VAL A 12 -3.17 11.25 13.86
CA VAL A 12 -3.15 9.91 14.47
C VAL A 12 -4.04 9.88 15.72
N PRO A 13 -5.02 8.95 15.81
CA PRO A 13 -5.83 8.76 17.01
C PRO A 13 -5.05 8.07 18.14
N ILE A 14 -5.16 8.60 19.36
CA ILE A 14 -4.58 8.06 20.59
C ILE A 14 -5.69 8.06 21.66
N GLY A 15 -5.93 6.93 22.32
CA GLY A 15 -7.01 6.81 23.31
C GLY A 15 -7.28 5.36 23.65
N SER A 16 -8.51 5.06 24.09
CA SER A 16 -8.97 3.67 24.25
C SER A 16 -8.97 2.93 22.91
N ASP A 17 -8.75 1.61 22.93
CA ASP A 17 -8.74 0.78 21.72
C ASP A 17 -10.02 0.91 20.88
N ALA A 18 -11.18 0.92 21.56
CA ALA A 18 -12.48 1.11 20.92
C ALA A 18 -12.59 2.47 20.22
N TRP A 19 -12.15 3.53 20.90
CA TRP A 19 -12.15 4.88 20.35
C TRP A 19 -11.20 5.00 19.15
N VAL A 20 -9.99 4.47 19.26
CA VAL A 20 -8.99 4.47 18.18
C VAL A 20 -9.51 3.73 16.95
N ALA A 21 -10.04 2.52 17.12
CA ALA A 21 -10.56 1.71 16.02
C ALA A 21 -11.76 2.40 15.32
N ASN A 22 -12.68 2.99 16.08
CA ASN A 22 -13.79 3.76 15.51
C ASN A 22 -13.30 5.02 14.80
N LYS A 23 -12.27 5.69 15.33
CA LYS A 23 -11.71 6.87 14.68
C LYS A 23 -10.99 6.55 13.37
N CYS A 24 -10.33 5.38 13.28
CA CYS A 24 -9.74 4.91 12.03
C CYS A 24 -10.80 4.73 10.93
N VAL A 25 -11.96 4.15 11.26
CA VAL A 25 -13.12 4.02 10.36
C VAL A 25 -13.58 5.41 9.90
N GLU A 26 -13.81 6.35 10.82
CA GLU A 26 -14.21 7.72 10.44
C GLU A 26 -13.20 8.43 9.51
N ILE A 27 -11.89 8.23 9.75
CA ILE A 27 -10.84 8.78 8.89
C ILE A 27 -10.87 8.12 7.51
N ALA A 28 -11.09 6.80 7.42
CA ALA A 28 -11.25 6.08 6.16
C ALA A 28 -12.47 6.60 5.38
N THR A 29 -13.64 6.68 6.01
CA THR A 29 -14.86 7.23 5.39
C THR A 29 -14.63 8.65 4.88
N LYS A 30 -14.01 9.50 5.68
CA LYS A 30 -13.70 10.89 5.30
C LYS A 30 -12.69 10.95 4.16
N ALA A 31 -11.66 10.11 4.16
CA ALA A 31 -10.69 10.02 3.08
C ALA A 31 -11.38 9.58 1.78
N GLY A 32 -12.28 8.60 1.85
CA GLY A 32 -13.06 8.04 0.74
C GLY A 32 -14.09 9.01 0.13
N SER A 33 -14.48 10.08 0.83
CA SER A 33 -15.46 11.07 0.32
C SER A 33 -15.06 11.76 -1.00
N ILE A 34 -13.78 11.70 -1.39
CA ILE A 34 -13.30 12.24 -2.67
C ILE A 34 -13.50 11.25 -3.84
N LEU A 35 -13.60 9.95 -3.57
CA LEU A 35 -13.63 8.91 -4.60
C LEU A 35 -14.79 9.07 -5.59
N PRO A 36 -16.04 9.35 -5.15
CA PRO A 36 -17.14 9.60 -6.08
C PRO A 36 -16.96 10.84 -6.97
N LYS A 37 -16.05 11.76 -6.61
CA LYS A 37 -15.73 12.93 -7.43
C LYS A 37 -14.72 12.58 -8.52
N LEU A 38 -13.79 11.66 -8.24
CA LEU A 38 -12.87 11.15 -9.25
C LEU A 38 -13.65 10.48 -10.38
N ALA A 39 -14.67 9.70 -10.05
CA ALA A 39 -15.56 9.04 -11.01
C ALA A 39 -16.25 9.99 -12.01
N ARG A 40 -16.38 11.29 -11.68
CA ARG A 40 -17.02 12.31 -12.54
C ARG A 40 -16.06 12.92 -13.56
N LEU A 41 -14.76 12.64 -13.45
CA LEU A 41 -13.77 13.12 -14.40
C LEU A 41 -13.85 12.25 -15.66
N ASN A 42 -13.94 12.87 -16.83
CA ASN A 42 -13.93 12.16 -18.12
C ASN A 42 -12.49 11.92 -18.63
N ASP A 43 -11.58 11.53 -17.73
CA ASP A 43 -10.18 11.29 -18.06
C ASP A 43 -9.56 10.20 -17.17
N PRO A 44 -9.50 8.94 -17.65
CA PRO A 44 -8.98 7.80 -16.89
C PRO A 44 -7.52 7.93 -16.47
N GLN A 45 -6.68 8.60 -17.27
CA GLN A 45 -5.28 8.84 -16.91
C GLN A 45 -5.20 9.78 -15.71
N VAL A 46 -5.92 10.90 -15.75
CA VAL A 46 -6.01 11.85 -14.62
C VAL A 46 -6.64 11.19 -13.40
N GLN A 47 -7.72 10.41 -13.59
CA GLN A 47 -8.38 9.69 -12.50
C GLN A 47 -7.43 8.76 -11.77
N LEU A 48 -6.66 7.94 -12.50
CA LEU A 48 -5.70 7.01 -11.91
C LEU A 48 -4.60 7.75 -11.13
N LEU A 49 -4.07 8.83 -11.70
CA LEU A 49 -3.04 9.65 -11.04
C LEU A 49 -3.57 10.29 -9.75
N LEU A 50 -4.77 10.87 -9.78
CA LEU A 50 -5.40 11.46 -8.60
C LEU A 50 -5.76 10.39 -7.56
N LEU A 51 -6.23 9.22 -8.00
CA LEU A 51 -6.51 8.10 -7.11
C LEU A 51 -5.23 7.70 -6.36
N ARG A 52 -4.11 7.54 -7.08
CA ARG A 52 -2.85 7.09 -6.52
C ARG A 52 -2.10 8.14 -5.69
N TYR A 53 -2.00 9.35 -6.18
CA TYR A 53 -1.16 10.40 -5.57
C TYR A 53 -1.93 11.34 -4.64
N CYS A 54 -3.26 11.37 -4.73
CA CYS A 54 -4.07 12.30 -3.94
C CYS A 54 -5.08 11.61 -3.03
N ALA A 55 -5.83 10.62 -3.50
CA ALA A 55 -6.86 9.96 -2.69
C ALA A 55 -6.25 8.89 -1.77
N HIS A 56 -5.49 7.94 -2.35
CA HIS A 56 -4.86 6.84 -1.62
C HIS A 56 -4.03 7.31 -0.41
N PRO A 57 -3.14 8.32 -0.53
CA PRO A 57 -2.25 8.69 0.58
C PRO A 57 -2.97 9.31 1.79
N ARG A 58 -4.24 9.74 1.65
CA ARG A 58 -5.00 10.42 2.72
C ARG A 58 -5.18 9.55 3.95
N PHE A 59 -5.26 8.23 3.78
CA PHE A 59 -5.36 7.28 4.88
C PHE A 59 -4.01 6.66 5.25
N MET A 60 -3.11 6.48 4.27
CA MET A 60 -1.86 5.73 4.43
C MET A 60 -0.89 6.27 5.50
N HIS A 61 -1.08 7.50 5.97
CA HIS A 61 -0.32 8.00 7.12
C HIS A 61 -0.61 7.24 8.42
N LEU A 62 -1.82 6.69 8.60
CA LEU A 62 -2.21 5.94 9.81
C LEU A 62 -1.49 4.61 9.96
N VAL A 63 -1.09 3.99 8.85
CA VAL A 63 -0.28 2.75 8.78
C VAL A 63 1.00 2.86 9.62
N ARG A 64 1.50 4.08 9.83
CA ARG A 64 2.69 4.38 10.62
C ARG A 64 2.42 4.71 12.08
N GLY A 65 1.23 5.23 12.38
CA GLY A 65 0.90 5.83 13.68
C GLY A 65 -0.01 4.98 14.56
N VAL A 66 -0.74 4.03 13.98
CA VAL A 66 -1.74 3.22 14.68
C VAL A 66 -1.30 1.77 14.71
N GLN A 67 -1.50 1.10 15.84
CA GLN A 67 -1.21 -0.33 15.96
C GLN A 67 -2.02 -1.13 14.93
N PRO A 68 -1.44 -2.14 14.26
CA PRO A 68 -2.09 -2.84 13.15
C PRO A 68 -3.49 -3.39 13.47
N HIS A 69 -3.67 -3.98 14.66
CA HIS A 69 -4.95 -4.56 15.06
C HIS A 69 -6.05 -3.50 15.26
N LEU A 70 -5.70 -2.30 15.71
CA LEU A 70 -6.65 -1.18 15.86
C LEU A 70 -6.98 -0.51 14.53
N LEU A 71 -6.02 -0.50 13.60
CA LEU A 71 -6.18 0.09 12.27
C LEU A 71 -7.07 -0.75 11.34
N MET A 72 -7.15 -2.07 11.60
CA MET A 72 -7.68 -3.09 10.69
C MET A 72 -9.03 -2.72 10.05
N ARG A 73 -10.02 -2.30 10.84
CA ARG A 73 -11.36 -1.95 10.33
C ARG A 73 -11.31 -0.78 9.35
N GLY A 74 -10.58 0.29 9.69
CA GLY A 74 -10.42 1.45 8.81
C GLY A 74 -9.57 1.13 7.58
N ALA A 75 -8.56 0.27 7.70
CA ALA A 75 -7.74 -0.16 6.58
C ALA A 75 -8.55 -0.96 5.54
N LEU A 76 -9.40 -1.88 5.99
CA LEU A 76 -10.29 -2.63 5.11
C LEU A 76 -11.29 -1.73 4.39
N GLU A 77 -11.87 -0.75 5.09
CA GLU A 77 -12.79 0.23 4.47
C GLU A 77 -12.06 1.11 3.43
N HIS A 78 -10.87 1.60 3.76
CA HIS A 78 -10.04 2.37 2.82
C HIS A 78 -9.68 1.54 1.59
N ASP A 79 -9.12 0.34 1.78
CA ASP A 79 -8.71 -0.54 0.69
C ASP A 79 -9.92 -0.85 -0.22
N ALA A 80 -11.09 -1.19 0.35
CA ALA A 80 -12.31 -1.45 -0.41
C ALA A 80 -12.76 -0.24 -1.25
N GLY A 81 -12.73 0.97 -0.68
CA GLY A 81 -13.06 2.20 -1.42
C GLY A 81 -12.10 2.45 -2.59
N ILE A 82 -10.79 2.25 -2.38
CA ILE A 82 -9.79 2.38 -3.45
C ILE A 82 -10.04 1.36 -4.56
N GLN A 83 -10.34 0.10 -4.23
CA GLN A 83 -10.64 -0.93 -5.22
C GLN A 83 -11.91 -0.63 -6.02
N GLN A 84 -12.97 -0.15 -5.35
CA GLN A 84 -14.19 0.28 -6.03
C GLN A 84 -13.92 1.44 -6.99
N CYS A 85 -13.17 2.46 -6.55
CA CYS A 85 -12.82 3.58 -7.42
C CYS A 85 -11.97 3.12 -8.62
N LEU A 86 -11.03 2.20 -8.40
CA LEU A 86 -10.21 1.64 -9.47
C LEU A 86 -11.05 0.88 -10.50
N GLN A 87 -12.03 0.11 -10.04
CA GLN A 87 -12.98 -0.60 -10.91
C GLN A 87 -13.71 0.38 -11.84
N GLU A 88 -14.16 1.51 -11.30
CA GLU A 88 -14.84 2.57 -12.05
C GLU A 88 -13.91 3.22 -13.09
N VAL A 89 -12.66 3.50 -12.72
CA VAL A 89 -11.63 4.05 -13.63
C VAL A 89 -11.29 3.08 -14.76
N ALA A 90 -11.24 1.78 -14.46
CA ALA A 90 -11.06 0.74 -15.48
C ALA A 90 -12.30 0.52 -16.35
N GLY A 91 -13.43 1.17 -16.03
CA GLY A 91 -14.71 0.97 -16.71
C GLY A 91 -15.24 -0.46 -16.59
N SER A 92 -14.80 -1.21 -15.59
CA SER A 92 -15.19 -2.62 -15.42
C SER A 92 -16.63 -2.71 -14.90
N PRO A 93 -17.54 -3.40 -15.62
CA PRO A 93 -18.93 -3.57 -15.17
C PRO A 93 -19.04 -4.56 -14.00
N TYR A 94 -17.97 -5.31 -13.71
CA TYR A 94 -17.92 -6.30 -12.64
C TYR A 94 -16.86 -5.94 -11.61
N PRO A 95 -17.04 -6.36 -10.33
CA PRO A 95 -16.00 -6.27 -9.32
C PRO A 95 -14.67 -6.84 -9.82
N LEU A 96 -13.57 -6.18 -9.46
CA LEU A 96 -12.24 -6.69 -9.77
C LEU A 96 -12.03 -8.03 -9.06
N GLY A 97 -11.55 -9.03 -9.79
CA GLY A 97 -11.18 -10.32 -9.21
C GLY A 97 -9.97 -10.21 -8.29
N GLU A 98 -9.76 -11.22 -7.44
CA GLU A 98 -8.67 -11.23 -6.45
C GLU A 98 -7.28 -11.01 -7.07
N GLU A 99 -7.03 -11.59 -8.25
CA GLU A 99 -5.78 -11.39 -8.98
C GLU A 99 -5.58 -9.92 -9.38
N ALA A 100 -6.59 -9.27 -9.96
CA ALA A 100 -6.52 -7.87 -10.37
C ALA A 100 -6.34 -6.94 -9.15
N VAL A 101 -7.04 -7.23 -8.05
CA VAL A 101 -6.86 -6.51 -6.78
C VAL A 101 -5.43 -6.66 -6.28
N ALA A 102 -4.90 -7.89 -6.23
CA ALA A 102 -3.53 -8.14 -5.81
C ALA A 102 -2.49 -7.42 -6.68
N ILE A 103 -2.67 -7.43 -8.01
CA ILE A 103 -1.81 -6.69 -8.95
C ILE A 103 -1.88 -5.18 -8.67
N SER A 104 -3.07 -4.62 -8.49
CA SER A 104 -3.23 -3.18 -8.23
C SER A 104 -2.46 -2.70 -6.99
N GLN A 105 -2.36 -3.58 -5.98
CA GLN A 105 -1.73 -3.31 -4.69
C GLN A 105 -0.20 -3.44 -4.72
N LEU A 106 0.38 -4.02 -5.77
CA LEU A 106 1.82 -4.10 -5.91
C LEU A 106 2.42 -2.70 -6.23
N PRO A 107 3.67 -2.44 -5.83
CA PRO A 107 4.41 -1.27 -6.29
C PRO A 107 4.52 -1.23 -7.82
N THR A 108 4.54 -0.04 -8.43
CA THR A 108 4.64 0.09 -9.90
C THR A 108 5.93 -0.48 -10.49
N ARG A 109 7.04 -0.41 -9.75
CA ARG A 109 8.30 -1.03 -10.15
C ARG A 109 8.22 -2.56 -10.24
N TRP A 110 7.16 -3.16 -9.72
CA TRP A 110 6.91 -4.60 -9.72
C TRP A 110 5.63 -4.95 -10.47
N GLY A 111 5.28 -4.13 -11.46
CA GLY A 111 4.13 -4.35 -12.32
C GLY A 111 2.77 -4.11 -11.67
N GLY A 112 2.69 -3.45 -10.51
CA GLY A 112 1.41 -3.03 -9.93
C GLY A 112 1.01 -1.60 -10.26
N LEU A 113 0.01 -1.08 -9.55
CA LEU A 113 -0.47 0.31 -9.68
C LEU A 113 -0.02 1.20 -8.51
N GLY A 114 0.62 0.64 -7.49
CA GLY A 114 1.01 1.38 -6.29
C GLY A 114 -0.16 1.77 -5.38
N LEU A 115 -1.34 1.15 -5.56
CA LEU A 115 -2.51 1.30 -4.70
C LEU A 115 -2.42 0.31 -3.53
N THR A 116 -1.32 0.39 -2.80
CA THR A 116 -0.89 -0.61 -1.81
C THR A 116 -1.91 -0.82 -0.70
N SER A 117 -2.12 -2.07 -0.26
CA SER A 117 -3.06 -2.35 0.83
C SER A 117 -2.56 -1.77 2.16
N ALA A 118 -3.39 -0.93 2.78
CA ALA A 118 -3.14 -0.40 4.12
C ALA A 118 -3.10 -1.54 5.15
N GLN A 119 -3.97 -2.53 4.99
CA GLN A 119 -4.06 -3.70 5.86
C GLN A 119 -2.77 -4.52 5.83
N ARG A 120 -2.21 -4.77 4.64
CA ARG A 120 -0.97 -5.52 4.46
C ARG A 120 0.26 -4.77 4.92
N LEU A 121 0.28 -3.45 4.75
CA LEU A 121 1.43 -2.61 5.11
C LEU A 121 1.47 -2.21 6.58
N ALA A 122 0.36 -2.31 7.32
CA ALA A 122 0.28 -1.86 8.71
C ALA A 122 1.41 -2.41 9.61
N PRO A 123 1.73 -3.72 9.60
CA PRO A 123 2.82 -4.25 10.41
C PRO A 123 4.17 -3.59 10.13
N ALA A 124 4.57 -3.56 8.85
CA ALA A 124 5.85 -2.99 8.42
C ALA A 124 5.92 -1.47 8.63
N GLY A 125 4.84 -0.74 8.33
CA GLY A 125 4.80 0.73 8.46
C GLY A 125 4.85 1.19 9.90
N TRP A 126 4.12 0.52 10.79
CA TRP A 126 4.10 0.83 12.21
C TRP A 126 5.43 0.45 12.87
N LEU A 127 5.92 -0.78 12.62
CA LEU A 127 7.22 -1.23 13.13
C LEU A 127 8.37 -0.33 12.66
N GLY A 128 8.37 0.09 11.39
CA GLY A 128 9.39 0.98 10.83
C GLY A 128 9.36 2.38 11.43
N SER A 129 8.19 2.87 11.86
CA SER A 129 8.07 4.15 12.55
C SER A 129 8.60 4.09 13.98
N TRP A 130 8.37 2.96 14.67
CA TRP A 130 8.98 2.69 15.97
C TRP A 130 10.49 2.57 15.87
N ALA A 131 11.01 1.80 14.91
CA ALA A 131 12.44 1.70 14.64
C ALA A 131 13.07 3.08 14.39
N HIS A 132 12.43 3.90 13.56
CA HIS A 132 12.92 5.24 13.24
C HIS A 132 12.98 6.19 14.46
N ALA A 133 11.99 6.10 15.35
CA ALA A 133 11.89 6.99 16.50
C ALA A 133 12.65 6.49 17.75
N TRP A 134 13.05 5.21 17.77
CA TRP A 134 13.48 4.50 18.99
C TRP A 134 14.62 5.20 19.73
N LYS A 135 15.71 5.54 19.02
CA LYS A 135 16.87 6.23 19.61
C LYS A 135 16.45 7.52 20.33
N LYS A 136 15.59 8.33 19.69
CA LYS A 136 15.08 9.59 20.27
C LYS A 136 14.16 9.33 21.45
N MET A 137 13.29 8.31 21.36
CA MET A 137 12.41 7.92 22.46
C MET A 137 13.19 7.49 23.70
N VAL A 138 14.25 6.69 23.55
CA VAL A 138 15.11 6.26 24.67
C VAL A 138 15.85 7.43 25.30
N VAL A 139 16.27 8.43 24.52
CA VAL A 139 16.91 9.65 25.05
C VAL A 139 15.91 10.51 25.84
N MET A 140 14.71 10.71 25.31
CA MET A 140 13.67 11.54 25.94
C MET A 140 13.01 10.84 27.14
N PHE A 141 12.85 9.53 27.06
CA PHE A 141 12.16 8.69 28.04
C PHE A 141 13.01 7.44 28.35
N PRO A 142 14.02 7.55 29.21
CA PRO A 142 14.95 6.44 29.49
C PRO A 142 14.26 5.14 29.93
N ALA A 143 13.12 5.23 30.62
CA ALA A 143 12.31 4.07 31.03
C ALA A 143 11.81 3.20 29.85
N VAL A 144 11.73 3.75 28.63
CA VAL A 144 11.39 2.97 27.43
C VAL A 144 12.47 1.93 27.11
N ARG A 145 13.73 2.17 27.54
CA ARG A 145 14.81 1.19 27.38
C ARG A 145 14.52 -0.12 28.10
N ASP A 146 13.82 -0.05 29.23
CA ASP A 146 13.47 -1.22 30.03
C ASP A 146 12.44 -2.12 29.32
N LEU A 147 11.80 -1.63 28.24
CA LEU A 147 10.94 -2.44 27.38
C LEU A 147 11.72 -3.33 26.41
N LEU A 148 12.97 -2.96 26.05
CA LEU A 148 13.75 -3.65 25.01
C LEU A 148 13.97 -5.14 25.29
N PRO A 149 14.33 -5.56 26.52
CA PRO A 149 14.45 -6.98 26.84
C PRO A 149 13.13 -7.74 26.63
N HIS A 150 11.98 -7.08 26.80
CA HIS A 150 10.65 -7.71 26.67
C HIS A 150 10.13 -7.75 25.23
N LEU A 151 10.67 -6.91 24.34
CA LEU A 151 10.33 -6.94 22.91
C LEU A 151 10.94 -8.18 22.23
N GLY A 152 12.13 -8.61 22.66
CA GLY A 152 12.85 -9.77 22.11
C GLY A 152 12.82 -11.05 22.96
N ALA A 153 12.25 -11.02 24.16
CA ALA A 153 12.24 -12.17 25.05
C ALA A 153 11.24 -13.26 24.62
N PRO A 154 11.52 -14.54 24.96
CA PRO A 154 10.54 -15.62 24.84
C PRO A 154 9.26 -15.30 25.62
N GLU A 155 8.14 -15.88 25.20
CA GLU A 155 6.87 -15.74 25.91
C GLU A 155 7.02 -16.14 27.39
N GLY A 156 6.87 -15.19 28.33
CA GLY A 156 6.97 -15.52 29.76
C GLY A 156 7.61 -14.51 30.68
N THR A 157 8.39 -13.55 30.17
CA THR A 157 9.21 -12.67 31.03
C THR A 157 8.71 -11.22 31.09
N GLY A 158 8.51 -10.66 32.29
CA GLY A 158 8.30 -9.22 32.53
C GLY A 158 6.96 -8.64 32.08
N PHE A 159 6.95 -7.54 31.29
CA PHE A 159 5.78 -6.76 30.81
C PHE A 159 4.79 -7.56 29.90
N LYS A 160 4.68 -8.87 30.11
CA LYS A 160 3.78 -9.80 29.44
C LYS A 160 2.35 -9.24 29.49
N GLY A 161 1.79 -8.95 28.32
CA GLY A 161 0.42 -8.44 28.17
C GLY A 161 0.30 -6.92 27.97
N HIS A 162 1.39 -6.14 28.03
CA HIS A 162 1.29 -4.71 27.69
C HIS A 162 0.94 -4.55 26.20
N PRO A 163 -0.15 -3.84 25.83
CA PRO A 163 -0.64 -3.79 24.45
C PRO A 163 0.40 -3.35 23.43
N LEU A 164 1.25 -2.38 23.78
CA LEU A 164 2.35 -1.94 22.92
C LEU A 164 3.37 -3.04 22.63
N VAL A 165 3.78 -3.81 23.65
CA VAL A 165 4.78 -4.88 23.50
C VAL A 165 4.20 -6.01 22.66
N ALA A 166 2.95 -6.41 22.94
CA ALA A 166 2.24 -7.42 22.16
C ALA A 166 2.08 -7.01 20.69
N GLY A 167 1.68 -5.75 20.44
CA GLY A 167 1.58 -5.21 19.10
C GLY A 167 2.92 -5.27 18.36
N LEU A 168 3.99 -4.76 18.98
CA LEU A 168 5.33 -4.70 18.38
C LEU A 168 5.87 -6.10 18.06
N ALA A 169 5.66 -7.06 18.96
CA ALA A 169 6.02 -8.46 18.74
C ALA A 169 5.26 -9.06 17.54
N ALA A 170 3.94 -8.88 17.49
CA ALA A 170 3.12 -9.36 16.36
C ALA A 170 3.54 -8.75 15.03
N ALA A 171 3.76 -7.42 15.00
CA ALA A 171 4.21 -6.74 13.78
C ALA A 171 5.60 -7.21 13.33
N MET A 172 6.50 -7.52 14.27
CA MET A 172 7.80 -8.09 13.93
C MET A 172 7.69 -9.50 13.38
N GLU A 173 6.82 -10.35 13.94
CA GLU A 173 6.62 -11.70 13.42
C GLU A 173 6.10 -11.67 11.96
N ASP A 174 5.14 -10.78 11.66
CA ASP A 174 4.64 -10.58 10.30
C ASP A 174 5.76 -10.20 9.32
N VAL A 175 6.64 -9.27 9.72
CA VAL A 175 7.75 -8.82 8.87
C VAL A 175 8.84 -9.90 8.74
N ARG A 176 9.12 -10.66 9.81
CA ARG A 176 10.05 -11.80 9.77
C ARG A 176 9.56 -12.89 8.82
N GLY A 177 8.26 -13.21 8.86
CA GLY A 177 7.64 -14.15 7.93
C GLY A 177 7.74 -13.68 6.48
N ALA A 178 7.46 -12.40 6.21
CA ALA A 178 7.60 -11.80 4.89
C ALA A 178 9.05 -11.85 4.40
N ARG A 179 10.01 -11.47 5.25
CA ARG A 179 11.44 -11.53 4.95
C ARG A 179 11.90 -12.96 4.67
N ALA A 180 11.52 -13.93 5.49
CA ALA A 180 11.93 -15.33 5.33
C ALA A 180 11.51 -15.88 3.96
N ARG A 181 10.29 -15.56 3.52
CA ARG A 181 9.81 -15.92 2.16
C ARG A 181 10.65 -15.27 1.07
N VAL A 182 10.93 -13.98 1.19
CA VAL A 182 11.74 -13.25 0.19
C VAL A 182 13.15 -13.83 0.08
N LEU A 183 13.82 -14.08 1.22
CA LEU A 183 15.17 -14.66 1.23
C LEU A 183 15.22 -16.12 0.79
N ALA A 184 14.14 -16.89 1.00
CA ALA A 184 14.05 -18.25 0.48
C ALA A 184 14.04 -18.25 -1.05
N ALA A 185 13.21 -17.39 -1.65
CA ALA A 185 13.14 -17.24 -3.09
C ALA A 185 14.46 -16.70 -3.70
N GLU A 186 15.20 -15.84 -2.98
CA GLU A 186 16.50 -15.35 -3.43
C GLU A 186 17.56 -16.46 -3.49
N ARG A 187 17.58 -17.35 -2.48
CA ARG A 187 18.48 -18.51 -2.45
C ARG A 187 18.18 -19.54 -3.54
N GLU A 188 16.93 -19.62 -3.98
CA GLU A 188 16.51 -20.54 -5.05
C GLU A 188 16.76 -19.96 -6.46
N GLU A 189 17.51 -18.84 -6.55
CA GLU A 189 17.81 -18.14 -7.80
C GLU A 189 16.54 -17.82 -8.60
N HIS A 190 15.45 -17.51 -7.89
CA HIS A 190 14.16 -17.28 -8.53
C HIS A 190 14.30 -16.17 -9.58
N PRO A 191 13.96 -16.41 -10.86
CA PRO A 191 14.35 -15.58 -12.03
C PRO A 191 13.77 -14.15 -12.05
N VAL A 192 13.16 -13.72 -10.96
CA VAL A 192 12.36 -12.51 -10.85
C VAL A 192 12.78 -11.61 -9.69
N LEU A 193 13.62 -12.13 -8.79
CA LEU A 193 14.34 -11.28 -7.84
C LEU A 193 15.60 -10.67 -8.47
N GLU A 194 15.95 -11.08 -9.69
CA GLU A 194 17.05 -10.51 -10.46
C GLU A 194 16.79 -9.01 -10.70
N GLY A 195 17.61 -8.14 -10.09
CA GLY A 195 17.45 -6.69 -10.11
C GLY A 195 16.58 -6.10 -8.99
N LEU A 196 15.93 -6.93 -8.16
CA LEU A 196 15.20 -6.46 -6.98
C LEU A 196 16.19 -6.16 -5.85
N GLN A 197 16.42 -4.88 -5.59
CA GLN A 197 17.17 -4.41 -4.43
C GLN A 197 16.40 -4.71 -3.14
N ILE A 198 16.55 -5.93 -2.62
CA ILE A 198 16.09 -6.36 -1.31
C ILE A 198 17.24 -6.13 -0.33
N PRO A 199 17.02 -5.43 0.80
CA PRO A 199 18.06 -5.26 1.81
C PRO A 199 18.49 -6.62 2.36
N ALA A 200 19.82 -6.87 2.40
CA ALA A 200 20.39 -8.12 2.91
C ALA A 200 20.08 -8.36 4.41
N GLU A 201 20.03 -7.28 5.20
CA GLU A 201 19.73 -7.33 6.63
C GLU A 201 18.40 -6.63 6.94
N ALA A 202 17.50 -7.35 7.62
CA ALA A 202 16.39 -6.71 8.32
C ALA A 202 16.81 -6.44 9.77
N PRO A 203 16.35 -5.35 10.38
CA PRO A 203 16.68 -5.07 11.77
C PRO A 203 16.14 -6.17 12.70
N GLY A 204 17.03 -6.79 13.47
CA GLY A 204 16.68 -7.42 14.74
C GLY A 204 16.38 -6.37 15.80
N TRP A 205 15.84 -6.79 16.96
CA TRP A 205 15.54 -5.87 18.07
C TRP A 205 16.79 -5.11 18.55
N GLU A 206 17.97 -5.72 18.44
CA GLU A 206 19.24 -5.09 18.82
C GLU A 206 19.60 -3.90 17.91
N GLY A 207 19.15 -3.91 16.65
CA GLY A 207 19.41 -2.87 15.64
C GLY A 207 18.43 -1.69 15.66
N PHE A 208 17.36 -1.74 16.48
CA PHE A 208 16.43 -0.61 16.67
C PHE A 208 17.09 0.58 17.38
N GLY A 209 18.22 0.35 18.08
CA GLY A 209 19.00 1.39 18.77
C GLY A 209 19.73 2.38 17.84
N ASP A 210 19.93 2.00 16.58
CA ASP A 210 20.73 2.77 15.62
C ASP A 210 19.88 3.76 14.81
N ASP A 211 20.48 4.88 14.40
CA ASP A 211 19.82 5.83 13.49
C ASP A 211 19.64 5.19 12.10
N ARG A 212 18.45 4.61 11.87
CA ARG A 212 18.07 4.03 10.58
C ARG A 212 16.93 4.84 9.95
N PRO A 213 17.23 5.94 9.24
CA PRO A 213 16.22 6.79 8.63
C PRO A 213 15.39 6.08 7.54
N ALA A 214 15.90 4.96 6.99
CA ALA A 214 15.25 4.20 5.92
C ALA A 214 14.43 2.99 6.39
N SER A 215 14.32 2.72 7.70
CA SER A 215 13.69 1.48 8.22
C SER A 215 12.28 1.25 7.70
N GLN A 216 11.47 2.31 7.57
CA GLN A 216 10.13 2.15 7.02
C GLN A 216 10.16 1.63 5.58
N LYS A 217 11.02 2.21 4.73
CA LYS A 217 11.18 1.77 3.34
C LYS A 217 11.66 0.32 3.30
N GLU A 218 12.69 -0.02 4.08
CA GLU A 218 13.27 -1.37 4.13
C GLU A 218 12.24 -2.43 4.56
N LEU A 219 11.48 -2.20 5.63
CA LEU A 219 10.52 -3.18 6.12
C LEU A 219 9.34 -3.38 5.16
N THR A 220 8.85 -2.29 4.54
CA THR A 220 7.77 -2.40 3.55
C THR A 220 8.20 -3.15 2.29
N ILE A 221 9.49 -3.13 1.92
CA ILE A 221 10.01 -3.92 0.79
C ILE A 221 9.82 -5.41 1.01
N TYR A 222 10.03 -5.93 2.23
CA TYR A 222 9.79 -7.35 2.52
C TYR A 222 8.30 -7.71 2.39
N GLN A 223 7.41 -6.86 2.90
CA GLN A 223 5.98 -7.08 2.80
C GLN A 223 5.52 -7.12 1.35
N HIS A 224 5.91 -6.11 0.57
CA HIS A 224 5.65 -6.11 -0.86
C HIS A 224 6.22 -7.37 -1.50
N GLY A 225 7.47 -7.72 -1.21
CA GLY A 225 8.18 -8.83 -1.88
C GLY A 225 7.47 -10.16 -1.65
N SER A 226 7.06 -10.38 -0.40
CA SER A 226 6.25 -11.51 -0.03
C SER A 226 4.89 -11.52 -0.72
N ASP A 227 4.27 -10.37 -0.96
CA ASP A 227 2.98 -10.27 -1.64
C ASP A 227 3.09 -10.57 -3.13
N TRP A 228 4.15 -10.07 -3.75
CA TRP A 228 4.49 -10.36 -5.15
C TRP A 228 4.73 -11.86 -5.34
N LEU A 229 5.55 -12.49 -4.47
CA LEU A 229 5.84 -13.93 -4.54
C LEU A 229 4.56 -14.77 -4.37
N ARG A 230 3.70 -14.44 -3.38
CA ARG A 230 2.43 -15.14 -3.20
C ARG A 230 1.56 -15.10 -4.45
N LEU A 231 1.47 -13.93 -5.09
CA LEU A 231 0.71 -13.77 -6.33
C LEU A 231 1.33 -14.61 -7.46
N PHE A 232 2.65 -14.52 -7.63
CA PHE A 232 3.35 -15.25 -8.67
C PHE A 232 3.24 -16.76 -8.52
N ASP A 233 3.41 -17.28 -7.31
CA ASP A 233 3.32 -18.71 -6.99
C ASP A 233 1.92 -19.27 -7.28
N ALA A 234 0.87 -18.52 -6.94
CA ALA A 234 -0.52 -18.92 -7.18
C ALA A 234 -0.97 -18.73 -8.64
N ALA A 235 -0.29 -17.88 -9.41
CA ALA A 235 -0.67 -17.49 -10.75
C ALA A 235 -0.43 -18.59 -11.80
N ASN A 236 -1.26 -18.61 -12.85
CA ASN A 236 -1.03 -19.42 -14.04
C ASN A 236 0.13 -18.84 -14.90
N PRO A 237 0.66 -19.61 -15.88
CA PRO A 237 1.80 -19.17 -16.70
C PRO A 237 1.60 -17.83 -17.44
N SER A 238 0.39 -17.55 -17.93
CA SER A 238 0.10 -16.29 -18.64
C SER A 238 0.18 -15.08 -17.70
N VAL A 239 -0.32 -15.22 -16.48
CA VAL A 239 -0.29 -14.16 -15.46
C VAL A 239 1.13 -13.95 -14.96
N ARG A 240 1.90 -15.03 -14.74
CA ARG A 240 3.33 -14.95 -14.42
C ARG A 240 4.12 -14.20 -15.49
N ALA A 241 3.92 -14.54 -16.76
CA ALA A 241 4.57 -13.86 -17.88
C ALA A 241 4.22 -12.36 -17.92
N ARG A 242 2.96 -12.01 -17.66
CA ARG A 242 2.51 -10.63 -17.54
C ARG A 242 3.20 -9.90 -16.38
N LEU A 243 3.21 -10.46 -15.18
CA LEU A 243 3.90 -9.88 -14.01
C LEU A 243 5.38 -9.61 -14.30
N LEU A 244 6.05 -10.55 -14.96
CA LEU A 244 7.46 -10.41 -15.35
C LEU A 244 7.67 -9.26 -16.33
N SER A 245 6.84 -9.19 -17.37
CA SER A 245 6.92 -8.15 -18.39
C SER A 245 6.69 -6.77 -17.77
N LEU A 246 5.70 -6.64 -16.89
CA LEU A 246 5.32 -5.39 -16.23
C LEU A 246 6.29 -4.94 -15.13
N SER A 247 7.15 -5.84 -14.65
CA SER A 247 8.18 -5.54 -13.65
C SER A 247 9.50 -5.06 -14.26
N ARG A 248 9.60 -4.98 -15.60
CA ARG A 248 10.79 -4.46 -16.27
C ARG A 248 10.83 -2.92 -16.22
N ASP A 249 12.03 -2.38 -16.22
CA ASP A 249 12.24 -0.94 -16.31
C ASP A 249 11.54 -0.37 -17.54
N GLY A 250 10.79 0.73 -17.35
CA GLY A 250 10.02 1.36 -18.42
C GLY A 250 8.60 0.84 -18.59
N ALA A 251 8.29 -0.39 -18.20
CA ALA A 251 7.02 -1.04 -18.54
C ALA A 251 5.78 -0.28 -18.01
N THR A 252 5.90 0.35 -16.84
CA THR A 252 4.81 1.07 -16.17
C THR A 252 4.98 2.59 -16.19
N TRP A 253 5.89 3.16 -17.00
CA TRP A 253 6.13 4.60 -17.03
C TRP A 253 4.91 5.42 -17.45
N HIS A 254 4.11 4.89 -18.37
CA HIS A 254 2.86 5.53 -18.82
C HIS A 254 1.84 5.72 -17.68
N LEU A 255 1.87 4.87 -16.64
CA LEU A 255 1.02 5.02 -15.44
C LEU A 255 1.43 6.20 -14.54
N ASN A 256 2.61 6.77 -14.80
CA ASN A 256 3.18 7.90 -14.06
C ASN A 256 3.30 9.16 -14.92
N ALA A 257 3.02 9.05 -16.22
CA ALA A 257 3.12 10.17 -17.15
C ALA A 257 2.07 11.23 -16.76
N LEU A 258 2.54 12.43 -16.40
CA LEU A 258 1.66 13.57 -16.25
C LEU A 258 1.02 13.89 -17.60
N PRO A 259 -0.30 14.11 -17.67
CA PRO A 259 -1.02 14.33 -18.93
C PRO A 259 -0.80 15.76 -19.47
N GLU A 260 0.46 16.19 -19.51
CA GLU A 260 0.95 17.36 -20.23
C GLU A 260 1.01 17.04 -21.74
N GLU A 261 0.90 18.05 -22.61
CA GLU A 261 0.66 17.88 -24.04
C GLU A 261 1.62 16.89 -24.74
N GLY A 262 1.19 16.35 -25.89
CA GLY A 262 2.00 15.45 -26.71
C GLY A 262 2.04 14.00 -26.20
N GLY A 263 3.21 13.38 -26.22
CA GLY A 263 3.39 11.94 -26.00
C GLY A 263 3.09 11.43 -24.58
N PHE A 264 2.83 12.34 -23.63
CA PHE A 264 2.47 12.00 -22.26
C PHE A 264 0.95 11.97 -22.04
N ARG A 265 0.15 12.48 -22.99
CA ARG A 265 -1.31 12.43 -22.93
C ARG A 265 -1.84 11.23 -23.69
N LEU A 266 -2.41 10.27 -22.97
CA LEU A 266 -3.12 9.15 -23.59
C LEU A 266 -4.53 9.59 -23.99
N LYS A 267 -5.00 9.08 -25.13
CA LYS A 267 -6.44 9.10 -25.41
C LYS A 267 -7.16 8.33 -24.30
N PRO A 268 -8.37 8.76 -23.86
CA PRO A 268 -9.10 8.08 -22.79
C PRO A 268 -9.21 6.56 -22.98
N ILE A 269 -9.52 6.11 -24.21
CA ILE A 269 -9.58 4.68 -24.55
C ILE A 269 -8.25 3.96 -24.36
N ALA A 270 -7.13 4.59 -24.73
CA ALA A 270 -5.80 4.00 -24.59
C ALA A 270 -5.42 3.85 -23.11
N ALA A 271 -5.79 4.82 -22.27
CA ALA A 271 -5.59 4.75 -20.83
C ALA A 271 -6.38 3.59 -20.20
N VAL A 272 -7.64 3.38 -20.59
CA VAL A 272 -8.43 2.25 -20.07
C VAL A 272 -7.91 0.90 -20.56
N ILE A 273 -7.58 0.78 -21.85
CA ILE A 273 -7.01 -0.46 -22.39
C ILE A 273 -5.71 -0.81 -21.66
N SER A 274 -4.80 0.17 -21.49
CA SER A 274 -3.57 0.00 -20.72
C SER A 274 -3.86 -0.50 -19.30
N LEU A 275 -4.80 0.13 -18.59
CA LEU A 275 -5.18 -0.27 -17.24
C LEU A 275 -5.75 -1.68 -17.19
N CYS A 276 -6.62 -2.05 -18.13
CA CYS A 276 -7.21 -3.40 -18.20
C CYS A 276 -6.14 -4.46 -18.49
N LEU A 277 -5.22 -4.17 -19.41
CA LEU A 277 -4.08 -5.05 -19.73
C LEU A 277 -3.17 -5.23 -18.51
N GLN A 278 -2.89 -4.16 -17.77
CA GLN A 278 -2.11 -4.21 -16.54
C GLN A 278 -2.77 -5.14 -15.51
N LEU A 279 -4.07 -4.96 -15.30
CA LEU A 279 -4.87 -5.70 -14.32
C LEU A 279 -5.22 -7.12 -14.76
N GLY A 280 -5.04 -7.45 -16.04
CA GLY A 280 -5.42 -8.74 -16.60
C GLY A 280 -6.93 -8.96 -16.71
N ILE A 281 -7.71 -7.88 -16.79
CA ILE A 281 -9.18 -7.93 -16.87
C ILE A 281 -9.65 -7.73 -18.31
N THR A 282 -10.88 -8.16 -18.59
CA THR A 282 -11.50 -7.98 -19.90
C THR A 282 -11.66 -6.51 -20.22
N ILE A 283 -11.21 -6.10 -21.41
CA ILE A 283 -11.44 -4.76 -21.93
C ILE A 283 -12.95 -4.59 -22.14
N PRO A 284 -13.61 -3.60 -21.52
CA PRO A 284 -15.04 -3.48 -21.66
C PRO A 284 -15.36 -2.92 -23.04
N LEU A 285 -15.86 -3.76 -23.95
CA LEU A 285 -16.30 -3.37 -25.30
C LEU A 285 -17.71 -2.75 -25.30
N ALA A 286 -18.22 -2.30 -24.15
CA ALA A 286 -19.62 -1.89 -23.98
C ALA A 286 -19.92 -0.50 -24.58
N LYS A 287 -21.18 -0.23 -24.91
CA LYS A 287 -21.69 0.99 -25.58
C LYS A 287 -21.20 2.33 -24.99
N LYS A 288 -20.96 2.39 -23.66
CA LYS A 288 -20.37 3.56 -22.97
C LYS A 288 -18.93 3.87 -23.43
N PHE A 289 -18.19 2.89 -23.92
CA PHE A 289 -16.88 3.04 -24.56
C PHE A 289 -16.97 3.55 -26.00
N LEU A 290 -18.05 3.24 -26.71
CA LEU A 290 -18.34 3.84 -28.01
C LEU A 290 -18.69 5.33 -27.86
N GLU A 291 -19.39 5.72 -26.79
CA GLU A 291 -19.66 7.14 -26.47
C GLU A 291 -18.37 7.93 -26.13
N ILE A 292 -17.36 7.30 -25.52
CA ILE A 292 -16.03 7.89 -25.31
C ILE A 292 -15.25 8.02 -26.64
N LEU A 293 -15.51 7.13 -27.60
CA LEU A 293 -14.93 7.19 -28.95
C LEU A 293 -15.63 8.23 -29.86
N GLU A 294 -16.88 8.59 -29.57
CA GLU A 294 -17.66 9.60 -30.32
C GLU A 294 -17.37 11.05 -29.88
N LEU A 295 -16.63 11.27 -28.79
CA LEU A 295 -16.18 12.60 -28.37
C LEU A 295 -14.85 12.96 -29.05
N ASP A 296 -14.89 13.14 -30.37
CA ASP A 296 -13.82 13.77 -31.17
C ASP A 296 -13.85 15.31 -31.09
N ASP A 297 -14.62 15.91 -30.17
CA ASP A 297 -14.63 17.37 -29.96
C ASP A 297 -13.66 17.80 -28.85
N PHE A 298 -12.38 17.94 -29.21
CA PHE A 298 -11.51 18.93 -28.58
C PHE A 298 -11.04 19.92 -29.65
N PRO A 299 -11.07 21.24 -29.38
CA PRO A 299 -11.02 22.24 -30.43
C PRO A 299 -9.68 22.16 -31.14
N GLN A 300 -9.75 22.08 -32.47
CA GLN A 300 -8.66 22.50 -33.35
C GLN A 300 -8.35 23.96 -33.04
N ARG A 301 -7.46 24.22 -32.07
CA ARG A 301 -6.85 25.53 -31.96
C ARG A 301 -5.81 25.62 -33.06
N ALA A 302 -6.14 26.47 -34.02
CA ALA A 302 -5.33 26.88 -35.14
C ALA A 302 -3.93 27.31 -34.72
N LEU A 303 -2.98 26.95 -35.58
CA LEU A 303 -1.66 27.55 -35.88
C LEU A 303 -1.11 28.57 -34.88
#